data_AF-A0A285V0T7-F1
#
_entry.id   AF-A0A285V0T7-F1
#
_cell.length_a   1.000
_cell.length_b   1.000
_cell.length_c   1.000
_cell.angle_alpha   90.00
_cell.angle_beta   90.00
_cell.angle_gamma   90.00
#
_symmetry.space_group_name_H-M   'P 1'
#
loop_
_entity.id
_entity.type
_entity.pdbx_description
1 polymer ?
#
loop_
_entity_poly.entity_id
_entity_poly.type
_entity_poly.pdbx_seq_one_letter_code
_entity_poly.pdbx_strand_id
1 'polypeptide(L)'
;MPRSRTAPVAYADALVGELADIEAAYLAVLQASAIERYAPVPGVFGLPPWGWADSDAALEAARMVLLAQVRDLRPRFELLFRHPTPEVEHRHTEAFELLEGWLVRAGGDINAPGSIDSATGRLRAAVQTLRDARRLLPDDDLAVRVVADTNALIDCPDLTVYAEQLGPRYRVHLLPVVLGELDDLKRSGRTPELRDAARTAVRRLKGLRDAGDVRAGVRVAGDISAVFEHIEPRDEQLPSWLDLTVPDDRLVAAALLLQSAHPGSTVFVATGDLNLQTKLAAVRLPFVEPPD
;
A
#
# COMPACT_ATOMS: atom_id res chain seq x y z
N MET A 1 -22.23 6.73 18.58
CA MET A 1 -21.76 8.08 18.18
C MET A 1 -21.45 8.03 16.69
N PRO A 2 -21.92 8.98 15.86
CA PRO A 2 -21.54 8.97 14.46
C PRO A 2 -20.04 9.23 14.38
N ARG A 3 -19.28 8.24 13.89
CA ARG A 3 -17.85 8.42 13.60
C ARG A 3 -17.77 9.55 12.56
N SER A 4 -17.06 10.63 12.89
CA SER A 4 -16.79 11.73 11.98
C SER A 4 -16.31 11.17 10.64
N ARG A 5 -17.09 11.36 9.57
CA ARG A 5 -16.74 10.95 8.20
C ARG A 5 -15.62 11.84 7.71
N THR A 6 -14.37 11.46 8.00
CA THR A 6 -13.22 11.99 7.27
C THR A 6 -13.38 11.61 5.81
N ALA A 7 -13.21 12.57 4.90
CA ALA A 7 -13.26 12.28 3.48
C ALA A 7 -12.17 11.25 3.12
N PRO A 8 -12.46 10.30 2.20
CA PRO A 8 -11.46 9.36 1.71
C PRO A 8 -10.27 10.12 1.13
N VAL A 9 -9.06 9.76 1.55
CA VAL A 9 -7.80 10.33 1.05
C VAL A 9 -7.28 9.41 -0.05
N ALA A 10 -6.98 9.96 -1.23
CA ALA A 10 -6.41 9.20 -2.33
C ALA A 10 -5.12 8.49 -1.89
N TYR A 11 -4.93 7.25 -2.32
CA TYR A 11 -3.80 6.43 -1.88
C TYR A 11 -2.45 7.10 -2.14
N ALA A 12 -2.27 7.69 -3.32
CA ALA A 12 -1.02 8.37 -3.66
C ALA A 12 -0.78 9.60 -2.78
N ASP A 13 -1.83 10.31 -2.36
CA ASP A 13 -1.71 11.45 -1.45
C ASP A 13 -1.39 10.99 -0.02
N ALA A 14 -1.93 9.84 0.41
CA ALA A 14 -1.60 9.23 1.69
C ALA A 14 -0.13 8.82 1.76
N LEU A 15 0.42 8.25 0.69
CA LEU A 15 1.86 7.91 0.59
C LEU A 15 2.75 9.16 0.58
N VAL A 16 2.32 10.24 -0.09
CA VAL A 16 3.03 11.53 -0.04
C VAL A 16 3.03 12.13 1.37
N GLY A 17 1.92 11.98 2.11
CA GLY A 17 1.82 12.36 3.51
C GLY A 17 2.79 11.58 4.39
N GLU A 18 2.82 10.26 4.24
CA GLU A 18 3.78 9.39 4.94
C GLU A 18 5.24 9.76 4.64
N LEU A 19 5.55 10.07 3.38
CA LEU A 19 6.88 10.52 2.99
C LEU A 19 7.27 11.85 3.68
N ALA A 20 6.30 12.72 4.00
CA ALA A 20 6.55 13.93 4.79
C ALA A 20 6.84 13.64 6.26
N ASP A 21 6.16 12.67 6.85
CA ASP A 21 6.46 12.22 8.22
C ASP A 21 7.86 11.60 8.29
N ILE A 22 8.22 10.79 7.30
CA ILE A 22 9.57 10.21 7.15
C ILE A 22 10.61 11.33 6.99
N GLU A 23 10.39 12.32 6.13
CA GLU A 23 11.31 13.45 5.98
C GLU A 23 11.54 14.17 7.31
N ALA A 24 10.48 14.48 8.05
CA ALA A 24 10.58 15.15 9.34
C ALA A 24 11.40 14.34 10.36
N ALA A 25 11.14 13.02 10.47
CA ALA A 25 11.91 12.13 11.32
C ALA A 25 13.38 12.02 10.88
N TYR A 26 13.63 11.99 9.57
CA TYR A 26 14.97 11.93 9.00
C TYR A 26 15.77 13.19 9.29
N LEU A 27 15.15 14.37 9.20
CA LEU A 27 15.80 15.63 9.55
C LEU A 27 16.26 15.64 11.02
N ALA A 28 15.48 15.07 11.94
CA ALA A 28 15.88 14.93 13.33
C ALA A 28 17.10 14.00 13.50
N VAL A 29 17.14 12.88 12.75
CA VAL A 29 18.30 11.97 12.71
C VAL A 29 19.54 12.70 12.18
N LEU A 30 19.43 13.49 11.11
CA LEU A 30 20.55 14.26 10.57
C LEU A 30 21.06 15.32 11.56
N GLN A 31 20.15 16.02 12.24
CA GLN A 31 20.53 17.02 13.25
C GLN A 31 21.28 16.41 14.44
N ALA A 32 20.96 15.17 14.81
CA ALA A 32 21.66 14.42 15.84
C ALA A 32 22.94 13.73 15.34
N SER A 33 23.20 13.75 14.04
CA SER A 33 24.37 13.10 13.44
C SER A 33 25.56 14.05 13.32
N ALA A 34 26.75 13.46 13.17
CA ALA A 34 27.96 14.19 12.82
C ALA A 34 28.60 13.60 11.55
N ILE A 35 29.38 14.43 10.86
CA ILE A 35 30.17 14.05 9.69
C ILE A 35 31.62 14.36 9.99
N GLU A 36 32.49 13.39 9.71
CA GLU A 36 33.92 13.47 9.95
C GLU A 36 34.69 13.41 8.64
N ARG A 37 35.83 14.10 8.62
CA ARG A 37 36.75 14.04 7.50
C ARG A 37 37.70 12.86 7.70
N TYR A 38 37.78 11.95 6.73
CA TYR A 38 38.78 10.89 6.78
C TYR A 38 40.18 11.49 6.59
N ALA A 39 41.12 11.03 7.43
CA ALA A 39 42.53 11.34 7.23
C ALA A 39 43.01 10.67 5.93
N PRO A 40 43.78 11.36 5.07
CA PRO A 40 44.34 10.75 3.88
C PRO A 40 45.27 9.60 4.29
N VAL A 41 44.98 8.38 3.86
CA VAL A 41 45.82 7.21 4.09
C VAL A 41 46.89 7.16 2.98
N PRO A 42 48.19 7.24 3.30
CA PRO A 42 49.24 7.20 2.29
C PRO A 42 49.16 5.93 1.44
N GLY A 43 49.11 6.08 0.10
CA GLY A 43 49.02 4.97 -0.85
C GLY A 43 47.59 4.49 -1.17
N VAL A 44 46.56 5.02 -0.50
CA VAL A 44 45.15 4.76 -0.85
C VAL A 44 44.59 5.97 -1.59
N PHE A 45 44.35 5.81 -2.89
CA PHE A 45 43.72 6.82 -3.73
C PHE A 45 42.22 6.50 -3.90
N GLY A 46 41.36 7.52 -3.80
CA GLY A 46 39.94 7.40 -4.12
C GLY A 46 38.97 7.19 -2.95
N LEU A 47 39.44 7.23 -1.68
CA LEU A 47 38.52 7.33 -0.54
C LEU A 47 37.87 8.73 -0.53
N PRO A 48 36.53 8.81 -0.50
CA PRO A 48 35.85 10.08 -0.32
C PRO A 48 36.30 10.79 0.95
N PRO A 49 36.35 12.13 0.93
CA PRO A 49 36.95 12.90 2.01
C PRO A 49 36.12 12.88 3.31
N TRP A 50 34.86 12.44 3.27
CA TRP A 50 33.92 12.55 4.38
C TRP A 50 33.20 11.23 4.64
N GLY A 51 32.85 11.00 5.90
CA GLY A 51 32.05 9.87 6.35
C GLY A 51 31.15 10.27 7.51
N TRP A 52 30.15 9.44 7.78
CA TRP A 52 29.34 9.59 8.98
C TRP A 52 30.16 9.24 10.23
N ALA A 53 30.06 10.07 11.27
CA ALA A 53 30.59 9.74 12.58
C ALA A 53 29.82 8.56 13.21
N ASP A 54 30.44 7.96 14.22
CA ASP A 54 29.82 6.90 15.02
C ASP A 54 28.51 7.38 15.66
N SER A 55 27.51 6.49 15.69
CA SER A 55 26.23 6.75 16.35
C SER A 55 26.29 6.30 17.80
N ASP A 56 25.76 7.12 18.71
CA ASP A 56 25.42 6.63 20.04
C ASP A 56 24.22 5.67 19.98
N ALA A 57 23.91 5.01 21.10
CA ALA A 57 22.83 4.02 21.15
C ALA A 57 21.44 4.63 20.86
N ALA A 58 21.23 5.92 21.19
CA ALA A 58 19.95 6.58 20.94
C ALA A 58 19.76 6.92 19.46
N LEU A 59 20.82 7.42 18.81
CA LEU A 59 20.83 7.69 17.38
C LEU A 59 20.71 6.41 16.56
N GLU A 60 21.40 5.33 16.96
CA GLU A 60 21.29 4.03 16.31
C GLU A 60 19.84 3.50 16.39
N ALA A 61 19.21 3.56 17.57
CA ALA A 61 17.82 3.16 17.74
C ALA A 61 16.85 4.00 16.87
N ALA A 62 17.05 5.32 16.81
CA ALA A 62 16.26 6.20 15.96
C ALA A 62 16.41 5.86 14.47
N ARG A 63 17.64 5.57 14.02
CA ARG A 63 17.94 5.12 12.65
C ARG A 63 17.26 3.80 12.34
N MET A 64 17.27 2.83 13.26
CA MET A 64 16.61 1.53 13.06
C MET A 64 15.09 1.67 12.87
N VAL A 65 14.44 2.51 13.70
CA VAL A 65 12.99 2.77 13.58
C VAL A 65 12.67 3.42 12.24
N LEU A 66 13.43 4.45 11.86
CA LEU A 66 13.22 5.15 10.60
C LEU A 66 13.53 4.26 9.38
N LEU A 67 14.54 3.39 9.48
CA LEU A 67 14.87 2.43 8.42
C LEU A 67 13.72 1.45 8.19
N ALA A 68 13.06 0.99 9.26
CA ALA A 68 11.88 0.16 9.12
C ALA A 68 10.74 0.90 8.38
N GLN A 69 10.52 2.18 8.68
CA GLN A 69 9.52 3.00 7.98
C GLN A 69 9.85 3.18 6.50
N VAL A 70 11.11 3.48 6.14
CA VAL A 70 11.54 3.60 4.74
C VAL A 70 11.35 2.28 3.98
N ARG A 71 11.74 1.16 4.58
CA ARG A 71 11.59 -0.18 3.99
C ARG A 71 10.15 -0.65 3.86
N ASP A 72 9.26 -0.17 4.73
CA ASP A 72 7.83 -0.44 4.62
C ASP A 72 7.15 0.44 3.55
N LEU A 73 7.59 1.69 3.40
CA LEU A 73 7.09 2.61 2.37
C LEU A 73 7.49 2.17 0.96
N ARG A 74 8.76 1.78 0.77
CA ARG A 74 9.34 1.57 -0.56
C ARG A 74 8.54 0.60 -1.46
N PRO A 75 8.19 -0.63 -1.03
CA PRO A 75 7.42 -1.54 -1.88
C PRO A 75 6.05 -0.96 -2.27
N ARG A 76 5.36 -0.32 -1.32
CA ARG A 76 4.06 0.33 -1.56
C ARG A 76 4.15 1.48 -2.54
N PHE A 77 5.24 2.24 -2.52
CA PHE A 77 5.51 3.31 -3.46
C PHE A 77 5.85 2.77 -4.86
N GLU A 78 6.70 1.75 -4.94
CA GLU A 78 7.08 1.11 -6.21
C GLU A 78 5.87 0.48 -6.92
N LEU A 79 4.92 -0.10 -6.17
CA LEU A 79 3.67 -0.65 -6.70
C LEU A 79 2.79 0.37 -7.44
N LEU A 80 2.90 1.68 -7.12
CA LEU A 80 2.21 2.74 -7.87
C LEU A 80 2.69 2.84 -9.33
N PHE A 81 3.91 2.37 -9.60
CA PHE A 81 4.60 2.49 -10.88
C PHE A 81 4.97 1.11 -11.43
N ARG A 82 3.98 0.24 -11.68
CA ARG A 82 4.24 -1.15 -12.14
C ARG A 82 5.03 -1.26 -13.44
N HIS A 83 4.94 -0.24 -14.30
CA HIS A 83 5.64 -0.19 -15.59
C HIS A 83 6.32 1.19 -15.73
N PRO A 84 7.29 1.51 -14.85
CA PRO A 84 7.97 2.80 -14.93
C PRO A 84 8.85 2.82 -16.17
N THR A 85 9.03 3.99 -16.78
CA THR A 85 10.14 4.16 -17.72
C THR A 85 11.47 4.01 -16.98
N PRO A 86 12.57 3.58 -17.64
CA PRO A 86 13.87 3.43 -16.99
C PRO A 86 14.35 4.69 -16.24
N GLU A 87 14.01 5.89 -16.74
CA GLU A 87 14.35 7.15 -16.07
C GLU A 87 13.60 7.36 -14.74
N VAL A 88 12.32 6.98 -14.70
CA VAL A 88 11.52 7.04 -13.47
C VAL A 88 12.02 6.01 -12.46
N GLU A 89 12.24 4.79 -12.91
CA GLU A 89 12.77 3.69 -12.09
C GLU A 89 14.14 4.04 -11.48
N HIS A 90 15.05 4.57 -12.29
CA HIS A 90 16.38 4.98 -11.84
C HIS A 90 16.29 6.09 -10.78
N ARG A 91 15.51 7.15 -11.02
CA ARG A 91 15.33 8.24 -10.05
C ARG A 91 14.73 7.77 -8.72
N HIS A 92 13.76 6.86 -8.77
CA HIS A 92 13.17 6.29 -7.55
C HIS A 92 14.18 5.44 -6.79
N THR A 93 14.90 4.57 -7.52
CA THR A 93 15.95 3.72 -6.96
C THR A 93 17.03 4.55 -6.28
N GLU A 94 17.58 5.56 -6.96
CA GLU A 94 18.61 6.44 -6.38
C GLU A 94 18.11 7.17 -5.12
N ALA A 95 16.85 7.64 -5.13
CA ALA A 95 16.26 8.31 -3.99
C ALA A 95 16.15 7.35 -2.79
N PHE A 96 15.61 6.15 -2.98
CA PHE A 96 15.49 5.16 -1.88
C PHE A 96 16.84 4.62 -1.42
N GLU A 97 17.79 4.37 -2.33
CA GLU A 97 19.15 3.95 -1.98
C GLU A 97 19.86 5.00 -1.13
N LEU A 98 19.67 6.29 -1.42
CA LEU A 98 20.18 7.37 -0.56
C LEU A 98 19.55 7.32 0.83
N LEU A 99 18.21 7.23 0.91
CA LEU A 99 17.48 7.19 2.18
C LEU A 99 17.93 5.99 3.03
N GLU A 100 17.96 4.79 2.46
CA GLU A 100 18.36 3.57 3.14
C GLU A 100 19.85 3.57 3.49
N GLY A 101 20.71 3.94 2.54
CA GLY A 101 22.17 3.92 2.71
C GLY A 101 22.62 4.77 3.89
N TRP A 102 22.10 5.98 4.00
CA TRP A 102 22.43 6.90 5.10
C TRP A 102 21.84 6.49 6.47
N LEU A 103 20.78 5.67 6.48
CA LEU A 103 20.26 5.06 7.71
C LEU A 103 21.02 3.81 8.10
N VAL A 104 21.57 3.04 7.15
CA VAL A 104 22.35 1.82 7.43
C VAL A 104 23.81 2.14 7.76
N ARG A 105 24.43 3.06 7.03
CA ARG A 105 25.86 3.45 7.14
C ARG A 105 26.80 2.25 7.11
N ALA A 106 26.57 1.29 6.20
CA ALA A 106 27.34 0.05 6.16
C ALA A 106 28.84 0.34 5.96
N GLY A 107 29.65 -0.14 6.92
CA GLY A 107 31.10 -0.32 6.76
C GLY A 107 31.87 0.92 6.28
N GLY A 108 31.69 2.07 6.95
CA GLY A 108 32.41 3.30 6.62
C GLY A 108 31.86 3.99 5.38
N ASP A 109 30.53 4.13 5.30
CA ASP A 109 29.84 4.73 4.15
C ASP A 109 30.41 6.12 3.82
N ILE A 110 31.22 6.09 2.78
CA ILE A 110 32.02 7.20 2.24
C ILE A 110 31.18 8.20 1.43
N ASN A 111 29.86 8.03 1.38
CA ASN A 111 28.95 8.87 0.59
C ASN A 111 28.35 10.03 1.39
N ALA A 112 28.81 10.22 2.63
CA ALA A 112 28.44 11.39 3.43
C ALA A 112 28.90 12.67 2.70
N PRO A 113 28.06 13.71 2.60
CA PRO A 113 28.49 14.99 2.07
C PRO A 113 29.39 15.71 3.09
N GLY A 114 29.98 16.86 2.72
CA GLY A 114 30.92 17.57 3.60
C GLY A 114 30.31 18.28 4.82
N SER A 115 28.97 18.29 4.97
CA SER A 115 28.28 18.91 6.10
C SER A 115 26.85 18.40 6.26
N ILE A 116 26.29 18.57 7.46
CA ILE A 116 24.87 18.26 7.75
C ILE A 116 23.92 19.11 6.90
N ASP A 117 24.26 20.36 6.61
CA ASP A 117 23.45 21.20 5.71
C ASP A 117 23.41 20.64 4.28
N SER A 118 24.55 20.17 3.78
CA SER A 118 24.61 19.51 2.48
C SER A 118 23.87 18.17 2.49
N ALA A 119 23.92 17.43 3.61
CA ALA A 119 23.12 16.23 3.78
C ALA A 119 21.62 16.52 3.72
N THR A 120 21.20 17.55 4.46
CA THR A 120 19.82 18.02 4.49
C THR A 120 19.33 18.43 3.10
N GLY A 121 20.16 19.13 2.32
CA GLY A 121 19.82 19.52 0.95
C GLY A 121 19.61 18.31 0.02
N ARG A 122 20.50 17.30 0.09
CA ARG A 122 20.38 16.06 -0.70
C ARG A 122 19.19 15.21 -0.28
N LEU A 123 18.94 15.09 1.03
CA LEU A 123 17.76 14.41 1.57
C LEU A 123 16.47 15.05 1.01
N ARG A 124 16.35 16.37 1.13
CA ARG A 124 15.19 17.12 0.61
C ARG A 124 15.00 16.92 -0.89
N ALA A 125 16.10 16.91 -1.65
CA ALA A 125 16.04 16.64 -3.08
C ALA A 125 15.54 15.23 -3.39
N ALA A 126 16.02 14.20 -2.68
CA ALA A 126 15.57 12.82 -2.83
C ALA A 126 14.07 12.67 -2.49
N VAL A 127 13.65 13.24 -1.36
CA VAL A 127 12.23 13.27 -0.95
C VAL A 127 11.39 14.02 -1.98
N GLN A 128 11.86 15.16 -2.50
CA GLN A 128 11.13 15.94 -3.50
C GLN A 128 10.98 15.17 -4.81
N THR A 129 11.99 14.41 -5.25
CA THR A 129 11.90 13.51 -6.41
C THR A 129 10.74 12.53 -6.26
N LEU A 130 10.63 11.87 -5.08
CA LEU A 130 9.56 10.93 -4.79
C LEU A 130 8.19 11.63 -4.69
N ARG A 131 8.11 12.82 -4.09
CA ARG A 131 6.87 13.62 -4.06
C ARG A 131 6.41 14.03 -5.45
N ASP A 132 7.33 14.46 -6.30
CA ASP A 132 7.03 14.92 -7.66
C ASP A 132 6.53 13.79 -8.55
N ALA A 133 6.88 12.53 -8.24
CA ALA A 133 6.36 11.36 -8.92
C ALA A 133 4.83 11.24 -8.82
N ARG A 134 4.19 11.81 -7.79
CA ARG A 134 2.72 11.89 -7.67
C ARG A 134 2.07 12.54 -8.90
N ARG A 135 2.76 13.49 -9.55
CA ARG A 135 2.25 14.19 -10.75
C ARG A 135 2.20 13.29 -11.99
N LEU A 136 2.89 12.16 -11.95
CA LEU A 136 2.90 11.16 -13.03
C LEU A 136 1.74 10.16 -12.91
N LEU A 137 1.05 10.14 -11.77
CA LEU A 137 -0.04 9.22 -11.50
C LEU A 137 -1.38 9.83 -11.94
N PRO A 138 -2.28 9.02 -12.54
CA PRO A 138 -3.59 9.49 -12.93
C PRO A 138 -4.42 9.83 -11.69
N ASP A 139 -5.28 10.84 -11.84
CA ASP A 139 -6.39 11.02 -10.92
C ASP A 139 -7.44 9.92 -11.16
N ASP A 140 -8.35 9.71 -10.20
CA ASP A 140 -9.42 8.73 -10.32
C ASP A 140 -10.79 9.42 -10.22
N ASP A 141 -11.67 9.14 -11.18
CA ASP A 141 -13.04 9.66 -11.21
C ASP A 141 -13.89 9.13 -10.04
N LEU A 142 -13.44 8.06 -9.39
CA LEU A 142 -14.06 7.47 -8.22
C LEU A 142 -13.14 7.62 -7.01
N ALA A 143 -13.57 8.39 -6.02
CA ALA A 143 -12.82 8.53 -4.77
C ALA A 143 -12.81 7.22 -3.93
N VAL A 144 -13.82 6.36 -4.09
CA VAL A 144 -14.02 5.18 -3.22
C VAL A 144 -14.23 3.90 -4.02
N ARG A 145 -13.50 2.87 -3.61
CA ARG A 145 -13.58 1.49 -4.11
C ARG A 145 -13.67 0.53 -2.93
N VAL A 146 -14.32 -0.61 -3.14
CA VAL A 146 -14.53 -1.62 -2.10
C VAL A 146 -14.16 -2.98 -2.66
N VAL A 147 -13.35 -3.75 -1.94
CA VAL A 147 -13.15 -5.19 -2.18
C VAL A 147 -14.03 -5.93 -1.19
N ALA A 148 -14.94 -6.78 -1.68
CA ALA A 148 -15.75 -7.60 -0.80
C ALA A 148 -15.00 -8.89 -0.47
N ASP A 149 -14.89 -9.24 0.83
CA ASP A 149 -14.40 -10.55 1.23
C ASP A 149 -15.49 -11.63 1.07
N THR A 150 -15.12 -12.90 1.29
CA THR A 150 -16.06 -14.03 1.20
C THR A 150 -17.12 -14.01 2.30
N ASN A 151 -16.73 -13.72 3.55
CA ASN A 151 -17.63 -13.77 4.71
C ASN A 151 -18.70 -12.67 4.65
N ALA A 152 -18.31 -11.45 4.34
CA ALA A 152 -19.18 -10.31 4.09
C ALA A 152 -20.21 -10.61 2.99
N LEU A 153 -19.83 -11.32 1.93
CA LEU A 153 -20.78 -11.74 0.89
C LEU A 153 -21.70 -12.88 1.32
N ILE A 154 -21.24 -13.76 2.22
CA ILE A 154 -22.05 -14.84 2.79
C ILE A 154 -23.10 -14.25 3.74
N ASP A 155 -22.69 -13.32 4.57
CA ASP A 155 -23.55 -12.66 5.56
C ASP A 155 -24.54 -11.72 4.87
N CYS A 156 -24.05 -10.89 3.94
CA CYS A 156 -24.89 -9.96 3.18
C CYS A 156 -24.45 -9.82 1.71
N PRO A 157 -25.10 -10.53 0.77
CA PRO A 157 -24.83 -10.42 -0.67
C PRO A 157 -25.19 -9.06 -1.30
N ASP A 158 -25.85 -8.17 -0.57
CA ASP A 158 -26.25 -6.87 -1.10
C ASP A 158 -25.09 -5.88 -1.03
N LEU A 159 -24.53 -5.54 -2.19
CA LEU A 159 -23.38 -4.66 -2.31
C LEU A 159 -23.69 -3.18 -1.97
N THR A 160 -24.96 -2.82 -1.80
CA THR A 160 -25.40 -1.44 -1.51
C THR A 160 -25.31 -1.05 -0.04
N VAL A 161 -25.10 -2.04 0.85
CA VAL A 161 -25.12 -1.86 2.31
C VAL A 161 -24.03 -0.93 2.84
N TYR A 162 -22.95 -0.74 2.09
CA TYR A 162 -21.83 0.12 2.51
C TYR A 162 -22.07 1.61 2.25
N ALA A 163 -23.18 1.99 1.60
CA ALA A 163 -23.45 3.37 1.20
C ALA A 163 -23.57 4.36 2.37
N GLU A 164 -24.02 3.89 3.54
CA GLU A 164 -24.09 4.74 4.75
C GLU A 164 -22.69 5.15 5.22
N GLN A 165 -21.75 4.19 5.22
CA GLN A 165 -20.38 4.38 5.70
C GLN A 165 -19.50 5.08 4.65
N LEU A 166 -19.64 4.70 3.37
CA LEU A 166 -18.76 5.12 2.27
C LEU A 166 -19.33 6.24 1.40
N GLY A 167 -20.62 6.53 1.52
CA GLY A 167 -21.34 7.43 0.62
C GLY A 167 -21.98 6.73 -0.57
N PRO A 168 -22.75 7.46 -1.39
CA PRO A 168 -23.65 6.87 -2.39
C PRO A 168 -22.96 6.46 -3.71
N ARG A 169 -21.66 6.76 -3.86
CA ARG A 169 -20.90 6.55 -5.10
C ARG A 169 -19.60 5.82 -4.80
N TYR A 170 -19.56 4.54 -5.12
CA TYR A 170 -18.36 3.71 -5.02
C TYR A 170 -18.45 2.54 -6.01
N ARG A 171 -17.30 1.89 -6.22
CA ARG A 171 -17.22 0.68 -7.05
C ARG A 171 -16.79 -0.51 -6.21
N VAL A 172 -17.55 -1.59 -6.28
CA VAL A 172 -17.21 -2.86 -5.67
C VAL A 172 -16.38 -3.70 -6.64
N HIS A 173 -15.30 -4.28 -6.16
CA HIS A 173 -14.42 -5.17 -6.89
C HIS A 173 -14.54 -6.57 -6.29
N LEU A 174 -14.98 -7.52 -7.11
CA LEU A 174 -15.12 -8.92 -6.75
C LEU A 174 -13.92 -9.67 -7.28
N LEU A 175 -13.07 -10.14 -6.35
CA LEU A 175 -11.77 -10.73 -6.68
C LEU A 175 -11.88 -12.22 -7.00
N PRO A 176 -11.02 -12.77 -7.88
CA PRO A 176 -11.00 -14.20 -8.19
C PRO A 176 -10.88 -15.10 -6.96
N VAL A 177 -10.03 -14.72 -5.99
CA VAL A 177 -9.85 -15.44 -4.71
C VAL A 177 -11.18 -15.63 -3.97
N VAL A 178 -11.99 -14.58 -3.87
CA VAL A 178 -13.29 -14.58 -3.19
C VAL A 178 -14.32 -15.38 -3.98
N LEU A 179 -14.35 -15.20 -5.30
CA LEU A 179 -15.26 -15.94 -6.18
C LEU A 179 -14.97 -17.45 -6.15
N GLY A 180 -13.70 -17.84 -6.11
CA GLY A 180 -13.26 -19.23 -5.95
C GLY A 180 -13.68 -19.82 -4.63
N GLU A 181 -13.48 -19.09 -3.53
CA GLU A 181 -13.87 -19.53 -2.19
C GLU A 181 -15.39 -19.73 -2.05
N LEU A 182 -16.21 -18.79 -2.57
CA LEU A 182 -17.66 -18.94 -2.64
C LEU A 182 -18.09 -20.18 -3.45
N ASP A 183 -17.37 -20.47 -4.54
CA ASP A 183 -17.62 -21.61 -5.41
C ASP A 183 -17.27 -22.95 -4.76
N ASP A 184 -16.32 -22.97 -3.84
CA ASP A 184 -16.02 -24.14 -3.02
C ASP A 184 -17.04 -24.28 -1.89
N LEU A 185 -17.33 -23.20 -1.16
CA LEU A 185 -18.27 -23.22 -0.03
C LEU A 185 -19.68 -23.66 -0.44
N LYS A 186 -20.18 -23.30 -1.63
CA LYS A 186 -21.50 -23.78 -2.11
C LYS A 186 -21.56 -25.30 -2.32
N ARG A 187 -20.40 -25.97 -2.50
CA ARG A 187 -20.27 -27.42 -2.77
C ARG A 187 -19.90 -28.19 -1.50
N SER A 188 -18.91 -27.70 -0.76
CA SER A 188 -18.25 -28.40 0.34
C SER A 188 -18.40 -27.69 1.70
N GLY A 189 -19.19 -26.63 1.79
CA GLY A 189 -19.48 -25.94 3.04
C GLY A 189 -19.91 -26.92 4.13
N ARG A 190 -19.36 -26.75 5.34
CA ARG A 190 -19.45 -27.72 6.44
C ARG A 190 -20.89 -27.95 6.89
N THR A 191 -21.72 -26.91 6.85
CA THR A 191 -23.13 -26.96 7.25
C THR A 191 -24.06 -26.68 6.05
N PRO A 192 -25.32 -27.18 6.07
CA PRO A 192 -26.32 -26.82 5.07
C PRO A 192 -26.53 -25.30 4.96
N GLU A 193 -26.56 -24.59 6.09
CA GLU A 193 -26.80 -23.15 6.17
C GLU A 193 -25.70 -22.38 5.43
N LEU A 194 -24.44 -22.74 5.65
CA LEU A 194 -23.29 -22.12 4.98
C LEU A 194 -23.33 -22.37 3.47
N ARG A 195 -23.69 -23.59 3.05
CA ARG A 195 -23.82 -23.91 1.62
C ARG A 195 -24.95 -23.10 0.97
N ASP A 196 -26.07 -22.93 1.64
CA ASP A 196 -27.21 -22.19 1.12
C ASP A 196 -26.99 -20.67 1.10
N ALA A 197 -26.27 -20.13 2.09
CA ALA A 197 -25.79 -18.74 2.08
C ALA A 197 -24.84 -18.49 0.90
N ALA A 198 -23.80 -19.34 0.73
CA ALA A 198 -22.89 -19.26 -0.42
C ALA A 198 -23.63 -19.40 -1.77
N ARG A 199 -24.61 -20.30 -1.89
CA ARG A 199 -25.45 -20.40 -3.11
C ARG A 199 -26.23 -19.12 -3.37
N THR A 200 -26.73 -18.48 -2.32
CA THR A 200 -27.49 -17.22 -2.42
C THR A 200 -26.59 -16.08 -2.88
N ALA A 201 -25.40 -15.95 -2.29
CA ALA A 201 -24.38 -15.01 -2.73
C ALA A 201 -24.02 -15.21 -4.21
N VAL A 202 -23.66 -16.44 -4.61
CA VAL A 202 -23.33 -16.78 -6.01
C VAL A 202 -24.50 -16.49 -6.96
N ARG A 203 -25.75 -16.77 -6.56
CA ARG A 203 -26.94 -16.47 -7.39
C ARG A 203 -27.09 -14.96 -7.60
N ARG A 204 -26.89 -14.16 -6.55
CA ARG A 204 -26.93 -12.68 -6.63
C ARG A 204 -25.85 -12.15 -7.56
N LEU A 205 -24.61 -12.63 -7.43
CA LEU A 205 -23.49 -12.23 -8.27
C LEU A 205 -23.69 -12.62 -9.74
N LYS A 206 -24.27 -13.79 -10.02
CA LYS A 206 -24.64 -14.18 -11.39
C LYS A 206 -25.69 -13.25 -11.99
N GLY A 207 -26.68 -12.84 -11.22
CA GLY A 207 -27.68 -11.86 -11.65
C GLY A 207 -27.06 -10.52 -12.06
N LEU A 208 -26.04 -10.06 -11.34
CA LEU A 208 -25.25 -8.88 -11.75
C LEU A 208 -24.51 -9.13 -13.05
N ARG A 209 -23.93 -10.31 -13.22
CA ARG A 209 -23.21 -10.67 -14.45
C ARG A 209 -24.09 -10.71 -15.68
N ASP A 210 -25.33 -11.15 -15.53
CA ASP A 210 -26.27 -11.24 -16.65
C ASP A 210 -26.86 -9.86 -17.02
N ALA A 211 -26.69 -8.84 -16.16
CA ALA A 211 -27.21 -7.49 -16.36
C ALA A 211 -26.30 -6.57 -17.19
N GLY A 212 -25.07 -6.96 -17.51
CA GLY A 212 -24.16 -6.15 -18.33
C GLY A 212 -22.71 -6.66 -18.37
N ASP A 213 -21.81 -5.83 -18.91
CA ASP A 213 -20.38 -6.16 -18.93
C ASP A 213 -19.74 -5.92 -17.56
N VAL A 214 -19.50 -7.01 -16.84
CA VAL A 214 -18.88 -7.01 -15.51
C VAL A 214 -17.42 -6.59 -15.49
N ARG A 215 -16.72 -6.57 -16.64
CA ARG A 215 -15.34 -6.08 -16.71
C ARG A 215 -15.29 -4.55 -16.78
N ALA A 216 -16.23 -3.95 -17.50
CA ALA A 216 -16.40 -2.50 -17.57
C ALA A 216 -17.08 -1.93 -16.32
N GLY A 217 -17.85 -2.75 -15.62
CA GLY A 217 -18.58 -2.41 -14.41
C GLY A 217 -20.08 -2.41 -14.65
N VAL A 218 -20.79 -3.24 -13.88
CA VAL A 218 -22.25 -3.32 -13.93
C VAL A 218 -22.87 -2.46 -12.84
N ARG A 219 -23.92 -1.71 -13.18
CA ARG A 219 -24.65 -0.88 -12.21
C ARG A 219 -25.40 -1.80 -11.23
N VAL A 220 -25.16 -1.59 -9.94
CA VAL A 220 -25.86 -2.29 -8.85
C VAL A 220 -27.09 -1.49 -8.43
N ALA A 221 -26.88 -0.23 -8.01
CA ALA A 221 -27.94 0.70 -7.63
C ALA A 221 -27.38 2.13 -7.61
N GLY A 222 -28.14 3.12 -8.09
CA GLY A 222 -27.63 4.50 -8.11
C GLY A 222 -26.25 4.61 -8.79
N ASP A 223 -25.31 5.28 -8.14
CA ASP A 223 -23.92 5.40 -8.60
C ASP A 223 -22.99 4.31 -8.03
N ILE A 224 -23.57 3.21 -7.53
CA ILE A 224 -22.86 2.02 -7.07
C ILE A 224 -22.76 1.04 -8.24
N SER A 225 -21.54 0.61 -8.53
CA SER A 225 -21.23 -0.36 -9.58
C SER A 225 -20.39 -1.51 -9.04
N ALA A 226 -20.40 -2.64 -9.74
CA ALA A 226 -19.58 -3.81 -9.42
C ALA A 226 -18.74 -4.22 -10.63
N VAL A 227 -17.46 -4.54 -10.39
CA VAL A 227 -16.53 -5.09 -11.38
C VAL A 227 -16.07 -6.46 -10.91
N PHE A 228 -15.98 -7.41 -11.84
CA PHE A 228 -15.45 -8.74 -11.58
C PHE A 228 -14.01 -8.77 -12.08
N GLU A 229 -13.07 -8.77 -11.13
CA GLU A 229 -11.66 -8.83 -11.42
C GLU A 229 -11.26 -10.21 -11.93
N HIS A 230 -10.20 -10.26 -12.74
CA HIS A 230 -9.71 -11.50 -13.36
C HIS A 230 -8.23 -11.77 -13.09
N ILE A 231 -7.52 -10.79 -12.53
CA ILE A 231 -6.09 -10.88 -12.28
C ILE A 231 -5.88 -11.37 -10.85
N GLU A 232 -5.14 -12.47 -10.72
CA GLU A 232 -4.61 -12.95 -9.43
C GLU A 232 -3.26 -12.28 -9.17
N PRO A 233 -2.90 -11.99 -7.91
CA PRO A 233 -1.62 -11.41 -7.57
C PRO A 233 -0.49 -12.38 -7.92
N ARG A 234 0.54 -11.87 -8.60
CA ARG A 234 1.78 -12.60 -8.95
C ARG A 234 3.03 -11.73 -8.84
N ASP A 235 2.89 -10.58 -8.19
CA ASP A 235 3.87 -9.51 -8.27
C ASP A 235 5.03 -9.74 -7.29
N GLU A 236 6.26 -9.60 -7.78
CA GLU A 236 7.50 -9.76 -7.01
C GLU A 236 7.74 -8.59 -6.05
N GLN A 237 7.04 -7.46 -6.24
CA GLN A 237 7.14 -6.26 -5.41
C GLN A 237 6.17 -6.25 -4.22
N LEU A 238 5.41 -7.33 -4.00
CA LEU A 238 4.54 -7.45 -2.84
C LEU A 238 5.36 -7.56 -1.54
N PRO A 239 4.82 -7.08 -0.40
CA PRO A 239 5.43 -7.29 0.91
C PRO A 239 5.81 -8.77 1.13
N SER A 240 7.08 -9.01 1.49
CA SER A 240 7.67 -10.36 1.54
C SER A 240 7.04 -11.31 2.57
N TRP A 241 6.25 -10.78 3.50
CA TRP A 241 5.54 -11.56 4.51
C TRP A 241 4.20 -12.11 4.01
N LEU A 242 3.69 -11.65 2.86
CA LEU A 242 2.44 -12.16 2.28
C LEU A 242 2.68 -13.52 1.63
N ASP A 243 2.01 -14.55 2.12
CA ASP A 243 2.02 -15.88 1.52
C ASP A 243 0.85 -16.05 0.55
N LEU A 244 1.12 -16.00 -0.76
CA LEU A 244 0.08 -16.11 -1.80
C LEU A 244 -0.63 -17.49 -1.85
N THR A 245 -0.16 -18.49 -1.08
CA THR A 245 -0.88 -19.76 -0.90
C THR A 245 -1.99 -19.66 0.16
N VAL A 246 -1.95 -18.64 1.02
CA VAL A 246 -2.96 -18.34 2.03
C VAL A 246 -4.04 -17.43 1.42
N PRO A 247 -5.34 -17.80 1.46
CA PRO A 247 -6.42 -17.00 0.85
C PRO A 247 -6.50 -15.55 1.35
N ASP A 248 -6.37 -15.32 2.65
CA ASP A 248 -6.39 -13.98 3.24
C ASP A 248 -5.25 -13.11 2.70
N ASP A 249 -4.03 -13.64 2.68
CA ASP A 249 -2.84 -12.92 2.22
C ASP A 249 -2.94 -12.62 0.72
N ARG A 250 -3.51 -13.56 -0.04
CA ARG A 250 -3.83 -13.38 -1.46
C ARG A 250 -4.89 -12.28 -1.66
N LEU A 251 -5.90 -12.19 -0.79
CA LEU A 251 -6.89 -11.11 -0.83
C LEU A 251 -6.23 -9.76 -0.52
N VAL A 252 -5.41 -9.69 0.53
CA VAL A 252 -4.66 -8.48 0.91
C VAL A 252 -3.75 -8.03 -0.24
N ALA A 253 -3.00 -8.95 -0.84
CA ALA A 253 -2.16 -8.70 -2.00
C ALA A 253 -2.96 -8.15 -3.19
N ALA A 254 -4.08 -8.78 -3.52
CA ALA A 254 -4.95 -8.34 -4.61
C ALA A 254 -5.56 -6.96 -4.34
N ALA A 255 -5.97 -6.68 -3.10
CA ALA A 255 -6.49 -5.37 -2.71
C ALA A 255 -5.41 -4.27 -2.78
N LEU A 256 -4.17 -4.58 -2.35
CA LEU A 256 -3.05 -3.65 -2.44
C LEU A 256 -2.67 -3.35 -3.90
N LEU A 257 -2.67 -4.38 -4.75
CA LEU A 257 -2.49 -4.22 -6.19
C LEU A 257 -3.60 -3.33 -6.77
N LEU A 258 -4.86 -3.59 -6.41
CA LEU A 258 -5.99 -2.79 -6.88
C LEU A 258 -5.86 -1.32 -6.45
N GLN A 259 -5.47 -1.06 -5.20
CA GLN A 259 -5.23 0.28 -4.69
C GLN A 259 -4.13 0.99 -5.48
N SER A 260 -3.05 0.27 -5.80
CA SER A 260 -1.95 0.81 -6.58
C SER A 260 -2.31 1.07 -8.05
N ALA A 261 -3.25 0.29 -8.61
CA ALA A 261 -3.80 0.53 -9.95
C ALA A 261 -4.79 1.71 -9.99
N HIS A 262 -5.29 2.14 -8.83
CA HIS A 262 -6.23 3.24 -8.64
C HIS A 262 -5.69 4.26 -7.63
N PRO A 263 -4.54 4.90 -7.92
CA PRO A 263 -3.83 5.75 -6.95
C PRO A 263 -4.62 6.97 -6.49
N GLY A 264 -5.57 7.44 -7.31
CA GLY A 264 -6.50 8.54 -6.98
C GLY A 264 -7.69 8.13 -6.09
N SER A 265 -7.88 6.83 -5.82
CA SER A 265 -8.94 6.32 -4.96
C SER A 265 -8.43 5.90 -3.59
N THR A 266 -9.36 5.78 -2.64
CA THR A 266 -9.20 4.91 -1.47
C THR A 266 -9.88 3.57 -1.76
N VAL A 267 -9.15 2.47 -1.57
CA VAL A 267 -9.69 1.11 -1.61
C VAL A 267 -9.96 0.64 -0.18
N PHE A 268 -11.21 0.33 0.13
CA PHE A 268 -11.62 -0.31 1.36
C PHE A 268 -11.78 -1.81 1.16
N VAL A 269 -11.50 -2.61 2.17
CA VAL A 269 -11.89 -4.03 2.19
C VAL A 269 -13.11 -4.18 3.11
N ALA A 270 -14.19 -4.75 2.59
CA ALA A 270 -15.37 -5.07 3.39
C ALA A 270 -15.15 -6.39 4.11
N THR A 271 -14.94 -6.33 5.43
CA THR A 271 -14.68 -7.49 6.28
C THR A 271 -15.02 -7.22 7.74
N GLY A 272 -15.58 -8.23 8.41
CA GLY A 272 -15.73 -8.28 9.86
C GLY A 272 -14.68 -9.15 10.56
N ASP A 273 -13.74 -9.75 9.81
CA ASP A 273 -12.75 -10.67 10.37
C ASP A 273 -11.56 -9.91 10.98
N LEU A 274 -11.35 -10.08 12.29
CA LEU A 274 -10.29 -9.39 13.03
C LEU A 274 -8.87 -9.73 12.54
N ASN A 275 -8.63 -10.97 12.10
CA ASN A 275 -7.34 -11.39 11.58
C ASN A 275 -7.06 -10.70 10.23
N LEU A 276 -8.07 -10.65 9.35
CA LEU A 276 -7.95 -9.94 8.09
C LEU A 276 -7.76 -8.42 8.32
N GLN A 277 -8.53 -7.81 9.23
CA GLN A 277 -8.36 -6.40 9.61
C GLN A 277 -6.93 -6.09 10.09
N THR A 278 -6.30 -6.99 10.85
CA THR A 278 -4.91 -6.84 11.31
C THR A 278 -3.92 -6.84 10.15
N LYS A 279 -4.09 -7.74 9.18
CA LYS A 279 -3.25 -7.80 7.97
C LYS A 279 -3.43 -6.57 7.09
N LEU A 280 -4.66 -6.08 6.95
CA LEU A 280 -4.97 -4.85 6.21
C LEU A 280 -4.30 -3.62 6.84
N ALA A 281 -4.31 -3.52 8.18
CA ALA A 281 -3.63 -2.46 8.90
C ALA A 281 -2.11 -2.47 8.64
N ALA A 282 -1.49 -3.65 8.54
CA ALA A 282 -0.06 -3.79 8.27
C ALA A 282 0.34 -3.24 6.88
N VAL A 283 -0.55 -3.28 5.88
CA VAL A 283 -0.34 -2.67 4.56
C VAL A 283 -1.04 -1.33 4.38
N ARG A 284 -1.60 -0.77 5.46
CA ARG A 284 -2.38 0.50 5.47
C ARG A 284 -3.58 0.53 4.53
N LEU A 285 -4.22 -0.61 4.32
CA LEU A 285 -5.51 -0.69 3.66
C LEU A 285 -6.63 -0.44 4.69
N PRO A 286 -7.53 0.52 4.46
CA PRO A 286 -8.69 0.70 5.32
C PRO A 286 -9.71 -0.42 5.08
N PHE A 287 -10.58 -0.65 6.07
CA PHE A 287 -11.67 -1.61 5.98
C PHE A 287 -13.00 -0.99 6.38
N VAL A 288 -14.08 -1.63 5.96
CA VAL A 288 -15.45 -1.36 6.41
C VAL A 288 -16.09 -2.64 6.89
N GLU A 289 -16.91 -2.55 7.93
CA GLU A 289 -17.65 -3.70 8.44
C GLU A 289 -19.01 -3.78 7.74
N PRO A 290 -19.48 -5.00 7.38
CA PRO A 290 -20.88 -5.21 7.03
C PRO A 290 -21.79 -4.72 8.18
N PRO A 291 -22.99 -4.20 7.89
CA PRO A 291 -23.94 -3.88 8.94
C PRO A 291 -24.37 -5.15 9.71
N ASP A 292 -24.65 -4.97 11.01
CA ASP A 292 -25.20 -6.00 11.90
C ASP A 292 -26.55 -6.56 11.45
#